data_AF-A0A327X7V7-F1
#
_entry.id   AF-A0A327X7V7-F1
#
_cell.length_a   1.000
_cell.length_b   1.000
_cell.length_c   1.000
_cell.angle_alpha   90.00
_cell.angle_beta   90.00
_cell.angle_gamma   90.00
#
_symmetry.space_group_name_H-M   'P 1'
#
loop_
_entity.id
_entity.type
_entity.pdbx_description
1 polymer ?
#
loop_
_entity_poly.entity_id
_entity_poly.type
_entity_poly.pdbx_seq_one_letter_code
_entity_poly.pdbx_strand_id
1 'polypeptide(L)'
;MKKAFFRWCAVFWFGWGAGPALAQDFVLQTETFKPYVTAFNENDEELYKQLIPNSKAWAFLSQQIPLFECPDKQLEQTYYFRWWTFRKHLKQTPAGYIVTEFLPDVGWAGKYNSINCPAGHHFYEGRWLRDNKYLKDYARFWFRGGGSPRAYSSWAADAISAFGKVHSDTAFLTDLLPDLITDFQEWEKIRLDSTGMFWQTDNRDGMEISIAGLLGQKNEGYRATINSYMFGNARALATIAQMAGNKTVANEYTWKAATIRRQILTRLWDDKAKFFKVIPRGAGSLVRADVRELHGFTPWYFSIPEEKHAVAWAQLTDQQGFWAPYGPTTAEQRHPGFQLLYEGHECQWNGPSWPFSTTITLTALANLLNDYNQKVLGKRDFWNLLLAYSRSQERIREDGRRVPWIDENLNPYTGDWISRTRLSTMENGSWSAKKGGRERGKDYNHSAFCDHVISGLIGIRPSHTNELVINPLLPEDTWDYFCLDRVPYHGKMLTVLYDKTGKKYGKGIGFRVFVNGIEKASAAHLQRLTLSI
;
A
#
# COMPACT_ATOMS: atom_id res chain seq x y z
N MET A 1 57.68 58.56 -23.31
CA MET A 1 56.57 59.15 -22.54
C MET A 1 55.28 58.40 -22.88
N LYS A 2 54.54 57.92 -21.84
CA LYS A 2 53.24 57.20 -21.91
C LYS A 2 53.36 55.76 -22.48
N LYS A 3 52.86 54.68 -21.87
CA LYS A 3 51.83 54.45 -20.84
C LYS A 3 52.15 53.14 -20.08
N ALA A 4 51.85 53.15 -18.77
CA ALA A 4 51.78 51.97 -17.93
C ALA A 4 50.45 51.22 -18.16
N PHE A 5 50.47 49.89 -18.01
CA PHE A 5 49.28 49.11 -17.69
C PHE A 5 49.63 48.08 -16.61
N PHE A 6 49.02 48.26 -15.44
CA PHE A 6 49.03 47.33 -14.32
C PHE A 6 48.25 46.07 -14.69
N ARG A 7 48.77 44.89 -14.34
CA ARG A 7 47.99 43.65 -14.25
C ARG A 7 48.13 43.08 -12.84
N TRP A 8 47.03 43.08 -12.12
CA TRP A 8 46.84 42.38 -10.85
C TRP A 8 46.85 40.86 -11.07
N CYS A 9 47.62 40.14 -10.25
CA CYS A 9 47.50 38.69 -10.12
C CYS A 9 46.38 38.38 -9.11
N ALA A 10 45.27 37.81 -9.56
CA ALA A 10 44.29 37.18 -8.69
C ALA A 10 44.68 35.71 -8.50
N VAL A 11 45.02 35.33 -7.27
CA VAL A 11 45.18 33.94 -6.85
C VAL A 11 43.79 33.37 -6.58
N PHE A 12 43.30 32.50 -7.46
CA PHE A 12 42.12 31.69 -7.19
C PHE A 12 42.56 30.39 -6.50
N TRP A 13 42.22 30.26 -5.22
CA TRP A 13 42.22 28.99 -4.50
C TRP A 13 41.11 28.10 -5.06
N PHE A 14 41.48 27.05 -5.79
CA PHE A 14 40.59 25.92 -6.07
C PHE A 14 40.56 25.00 -4.84
N GLY A 15 39.53 25.15 -4.01
CA GLY A 15 39.18 24.14 -3.01
C GLY A 15 38.40 23.00 -3.67
N TRP A 16 39.09 21.97 -4.15
CA TRP A 16 38.49 20.68 -4.43
C TRP A 16 38.47 19.86 -3.15
N GLY A 17 37.29 19.77 -2.53
CA GLY A 17 37.03 18.91 -1.38
C GLY A 17 35.83 18.00 -1.65
N ALA A 18 35.96 17.10 -2.62
CA ALA A 18 35.11 15.91 -2.69
C ALA A 18 35.96 14.73 -2.22
N GLY A 19 35.78 14.33 -0.95
CA GLY A 19 36.32 13.07 -0.47
C GLY A 19 35.80 11.91 -1.33
N PRO A 20 36.55 10.81 -1.48
CA PRO A 20 36.10 9.67 -2.25
C PRO A 20 34.82 9.13 -1.61
N ALA A 21 33.71 9.20 -2.34
CA ALA A 21 32.54 8.39 -2.01
C ALA A 21 32.99 6.94 -2.11
N LEU A 22 33.17 6.27 -0.96
CA LEU A 22 33.40 4.83 -0.91
C LEU A 22 32.29 4.20 -1.75
N ALA A 23 32.67 3.51 -2.82
CA ALA A 23 31.72 2.75 -3.63
C ALA A 23 30.98 1.79 -2.69
N GLN A 24 29.67 1.95 -2.58
CA GLN A 24 28.88 1.10 -1.70
C GLN A 24 28.79 -0.30 -2.30
N ASP A 25 29.42 -1.28 -1.65
CA ASP A 25 29.30 -2.70 -2.00
C ASP A 25 27.96 -3.25 -1.51
N PHE A 26 26.94 -3.21 -2.38
CA PHE A 26 25.67 -3.90 -2.18
C PHE A 26 25.88 -5.43 -2.16
N VAL A 27 25.06 -6.14 -1.39
CA VAL A 27 25.11 -7.61 -1.27
C VAL A 27 24.55 -8.27 -2.52
N LEU A 28 23.42 -7.76 -3.02
CA LEU A 28 22.75 -8.32 -4.18
C LEU A 28 23.30 -7.73 -5.48
N GLN A 29 23.65 -8.63 -6.40
CA GLN A 29 24.09 -8.30 -7.75
C GLN A 29 22.88 -7.93 -8.61
N THR A 30 22.86 -6.70 -9.14
CA THR A 30 21.67 -6.14 -9.82
C THR A 30 21.21 -7.04 -10.96
N GLU A 31 22.11 -7.41 -11.86
CA GLU A 31 21.78 -8.11 -13.11
C GLU A 31 21.23 -9.53 -12.88
N THR A 32 21.40 -10.11 -11.69
CA THR A 32 20.81 -11.40 -11.32
C THR A 32 19.28 -11.41 -11.45
N PHE A 33 18.63 -10.26 -11.30
CA PHE A 33 17.16 -10.15 -11.31
C PHE A 33 16.59 -9.67 -12.65
N LYS A 34 17.44 -9.28 -13.61
CA LYS A 34 17.03 -8.92 -14.97
C LYS A 34 16.19 -10.00 -15.66
N PRO A 35 16.48 -11.32 -15.51
CA PRO A 35 15.70 -12.36 -16.16
C PRO A 35 14.20 -12.32 -15.83
N TYR A 36 13.80 -11.89 -14.61
CA TYR A 36 12.39 -11.71 -14.28
C TYR A 36 11.73 -10.70 -15.21
N VAL A 37 12.33 -9.52 -15.34
CA VAL A 37 11.78 -8.43 -16.16
C VAL A 37 11.81 -8.77 -17.65
N THR A 38 12.84 -9.46 -18.12
CA THR A 38 12.89 -10.00 -19.48
C THR A 38 11.70 -10.95 -19.73
N ALA A 39 11.48 -11.91 -18.85
CA ALA A 39 10.38 -12.86 -18.98
C ALA A 39 9.00 -12.18 -18.94
N PHE A 40 8.80 -11.17 -18.08
CA PHE A 40 7.56 -10.41 -18.06
C PHE A 40 7.33 -9.69 -19.39
N ASN A 41 8.35 -9.01 -19.92
CA ASN A 41 8.27 -8.31 -21.18
C ASN A 41 7.97 -9.24 -22.37
N GLU A 42 8.61 -10.41 -22.43
CA GLU A 42 8.39 -11.41 -23.50
C GLU A 42 6.98 -12.01 -23.48
N ASN A 43 6.39 -12.10 -22.28
CA ASN A 43 5.04 -12.61 -22.13
C ASN A 43 3.99 -11.49 -22.19
N ASP A 44 4.35 -10.22 -22.12
CA ASP A 44 3.39 -9.12 -22.07
C ASP A 44 2.98 -8.61 -23.46
N GLU A 45 1.68 -8.53 -23.70
CA GLU A 45 1.13 -7.66 -24.74
C GLU A 45 0.97 -6.24 -24.19
N GLU A 46 1.92 -5.35 -24.49
CA GLU A 46 1.95 -3.98 -23.95
C GLU A 46 0.88 -3.06 -24.60
N LEU A 47 -0.38 -3.24 -24.19
CA LEU A 47 -1.56 -2.53 -24.73
C LEU A 47 -1.54 -1.03 -24.49
N TYR A 48 -1.14 -0.63 -23.28
CA TYR A 48 -1.22 0.74 -22.81
C TYR A 48 0.14 1.19 -22.28
N LYS A 49 0.71 2.23 -22.89
CA LYS A 49 2.04 2.74 -22.57
C LYS A 49 1.93 4.10 -21.90
N GLN A 50 2.67 4.28 -20.81
CA GLN A 50 2.84 5.58 -20.16
C GLN A 50 4.33 5.98 -20.17
N LEU A 51 4.86 6.51 -19.06
CA LEU A 51 6.20 7.10 -19.00
C LEU A 51 7.31 6.10 -19.35
N ILE A 52 7.21 4.87 -18.86
CA ILE A 52 8.26 3.85 -18.95
C ILE A 52 7.73 2.61 -19.67
N PRO A 53 8.05 2.42 -20.97
CA PRO A 53 7.65 1.23 -21.72
C PRO A 53 8.45 -0.01 -21.29
N ASN A 54 7.99 -1.20 -21.68
CA ASN A 54 8.59 -2.50 -21.36
C ASN A 54 10.05 -2.56 -21.77
N SER A 55 10.39 -2.00 -22.94
CA SER A 55 11.76 -1.90 -23.45
C SER A 55 12.73 -1.15 -22.54
N LYS A 56 12.21 -0.32 -21.62
CA LYS A 56 13.00 0.44 -20.62
C LYS A 56 12.77 -0.04 -19.18
N ALA A 57 11.97 -1.09 -18.98
CA ALA A 57 11.56 -1.53 -17.66
C ALA A 57 12.75 -1.88 -16.75
N TRP A 58 13.66 -2.75 -17.20
CA TRP A 58 14.81 -3.13 -16.37
C TRP A 58 15.74 -1.95 -16.08
N ALA A 59 16.02 -1.10 -17.07
CA ALA A 59 16.88 0.06 -16.91
C ALA A 59 16.34 1.03 -15.85
N PHE A 60 15.01 1.19 -15.78
CA PHE A 60 14.36 1.97 -14.74
C PHE A 60 14.40 1.24 -13.39
N LEU A 61 13.92 0.00 -13.33
CA LEU A 61 13.75 -0.75 -12.09
C LEU A 61 15.08 -0.97 -11.36
N SER A 62 16.14 -1.33 -12.08
CA SER A 62 17.48 -1.59 -11.52
C SER A 62 18.09 -0.40 -10.77
N GLN A 63 17.62 0.82 -11.05
CA GLN A 63 18.04 2.05 -10.40
C GLN A 63 17.10 2.50 -9.27
N GLN A 64 15.86 2.04 -9.27
CA GLN A 64 14.77 2.62 -8.48
C GLN A 64 14.29 1.74 -7.34
N ILE A 65 14.25 0.41 -7.51
CA ILE A 65 13.62 -0.48 -6.53
C ILE A 65 14.64 -1.08 -5.57
N PRO A 66 14.24 -1.40 -4.32
CA PRO A 66 14.99 -2.33 -3.49
C PRO A 66 15.02 -3.72 -4.14
N LEU A 67 16.12 -4.44 -4.00
CA LEU A 67 16.28 -5.79 -4.53
C LEU A 67 15.98 -6.80 -3.43
N PHE A 68 15.33 -7.91 -3.79
CA PHE A 68 14.90 -8.91 -2.84
C PHE A 68 15.21 -10.32 -3.35
N GLU A 69 15.84 -11.13 -2.50
CA GLU A 69 16.10 -12.54 -2.77
C GLU A 69 15.63 -13.41 -1.60
N CYS A 70 14.98 -14.53 -1.92
CA CYS A 70 14.60 -15.56 -0.97
C CYS A 70 14.58 -16.96 -1.64
N PRO A 71 14.41 -18.04 -0.86
CA PRO A 71 14.27 -19.39 -1.44
C PRO A 71 12.91 -19.65 -2.09
N ASP A 72 11.85 -18.89 -1.76
CA ASP A 72 10.54 -19.01 -2.43
C ASP A 72 10.54 -18.22 -3.76
N LYS A 73 10.82 -18.92 -4.86
CA LYS A 73 10.94 -18.28 -6.17
C LYS A 73 9.64 -17.76 -6.77
N GLN A 74 8.49 -18.22 -6.30
CA GLN A 74 7.21 -17.63 -6.72
C GLN A 74 6.99 -16.30 -6.02
N LEU A 75 7.24 -16.22 -4.71
CA LEU A 75 7.13 -14.95 -3.99
C LEU A 75 8.18 -13.93 -4.45
N GLU A 76 9.41 -14.36 -4.75
CA GLU A 76 10.43 -13.52 -5.39
C GLU A 76 9.97 -13.02 -6.78
N GLN A 77 9.42 -13.91 -7.62
CA GLN A 77 8.87 -13.51 -8.93
C GLN A 77 7.76 -12.46 -8.77
N THR A 78 6.85 -12.66 -7.83
CA THR A 78 5.75 -11.73 -7.57
C THR A 78 6.26 -10.37 -7.10
N TYR A 79 7.30 -10.31 -6.28
CA TYR A 79 7.94 -9.04 -5.87
C TYR A 79 8.43 -8.23 -7.08
N TYR A 80 9.16 -8.87 -8.00
CA TYR A 80 9.63 -8.20 -9.21
C TYR A 80 8.50 -7.88 -10.20
N PHE A 81 7.49 -8.75 -10.30
CA PHE A 81 6.31 -8.51 -11.13
C PHE A 81 5.55 -7.27 -10.64
N ARG A 82 5.34 -7.12 -9.34
CA ARG A 82 4.60 -5.98 -8.78
C ARG A 82 5.32 -4.66 -8.98
N TRP A 83 6.64 -4.62 -8.85
CA TRP A 83 7.42 -3.45 -9.27
C TRP A 83 7.34 -3.16 -10.77
N TRP A 84 7.38 -4.21 -11.60
CA TRP A 84 7.21 -4.09 -13.05
C TRP A 84 5.82 -3.58 -13.45
N THR A 85 4.76 -3.94 -12.72
CA THR A 85 3.41 -3.39 -12.93
C THR A 85 3.33 -1.93 -12.45
N PHE A 86 3.77 -1.62 -11.22
CA PHE A 86 3.73 -0.26 -10.66
C PHE A 86 4.40 0.78 -11.58
N ARG A 87 5.53 0.44 -12.20
CA ARG A 87 6.24 1.33 -13.13
C ARG A 87 5.38 1.74 -14.35
N LYS A 88 4.46 0.88 -14.82
CA LYS A 88 3.56 1.21 -15.94
C LYS A 88 2.60 2.35 -15.60
N HIS A 89 2.32 2.57 -14.32
CA HIS A 89 1.38 3.57 -13.84
C HIS A 89 2.00 4.94 -13.58
N LEU A 90 3.32 5.05 -13.69
CA LEU A 90 3.98 6.35 -13.66
C LEU A 90 3.65 7.11 -14.94
N LYS A 91 2.99 8.26 -14.78
CA LYS A 91 2.60 9.17 -15.87
C LYS A 91 3.25 10.52 -15.65
N GLN A 92 3.85 11.08 -16.69
CA GLN A 92 4.23 12.49 -16.68
C GLN A 92 3.06 13.34 -17.20
N THR A 93 2.74 14.42 -16.50
CA THR A 93 1.66 15.35 -16.86
C THR A 93 2.16 16.80 -16.77
N PRO A 94 1.41 17.77 -17.31
CA PRO A 94 1.71 19.19 -17.09
C PRO A 94 1.72 19.61 -15.60
N ALA A 95 1.10 18.84 -14.70
CA ALA A 95 1.08 19.11 -13.26
C ALA A 95 2.15 18.30 -12.48
N GLY A 96 3.14 17.72 -13.17
CA GLY A 96 4.15 16.82 -12.59
C GLY A 96 3.81 15.35 -12.80
N TYR A 97 4.52 14.47 -12.09
CA TYR A 97 4.26 13.03 -12.15
C TYR A 97 3.01 12.63 -11.35
N ILE A 98 2.25 11.68 -11.87
CA ILE A 98 1.16 11.01 -11.13
C ILE A 98 1.31 9.48 -11.21
N VAL A 99 0.60 8.81 -10.31
CA VAL A 99 0.39 7.36 -10.35
C VAL A 99 -1.07 7.09 -10.72
N THR A 100 -1.28 6.35 -11.80
CA THR A 100 -2.63 5.96 -12.29
C THR A 100 -3.11 4.66 -11.65
N GLU A 101 -4.43 4.45 -11.65
CA GLU A 101 -5.08 3.21 -11.20
C GLU A 101 -5.29 2.25 -12.38
N PHE A 102 -6.03 2.71 -13.39
CA PHE A 102 -6.20 2.04 -14.67
C PHE A 102 -5.18 2.56 -15.69
N LEU A 103 -4.67 1.68 -16.53
CA LEU A 103 -3.86 2.06 -17.69
C LEU A 103 -4.69 2.67 -18.83
N PRO A 104 -5.81 2.06 -19.28
CA PRO A 104 -6.70 2.73 -20.22
C PRO A 104 -7.43 3.90 -19.56
N ASP A 105 -7.88 4.84 -20.39
CA ASP A 105 -8.76 5.90 -19.94
C ASP A 105 -10.14 5.31 -19.58
N VAL A 106 -10.65 5.67 -18.40
CA VAL A 106 -11.97 5.26 -17.91
C VAL A 106 -12.86 6.48 -17.66
N GLY A 107 -14.15 6.35 -17.95
CA GLY A 107 -15.08 7.50 -17.97
C GLY A 107 -15.35 8.15 -16.61
N TRP A 108 -14.97 7.51 -15.50
CA TRP A 108 -15.11 8.04 -14.14
C TRP A 108 -13.81 8.62 -13.56
N ALA A 109 -12.71 8.58 -14.31
CA ALA A 109 -11.45 9.14 -13.85
C ALA A 109 -11.48 10.67 -13.87
N GLY A 110 -10.72 11.27 -12.96
CA GLY A 110 -10.46 12.70 -12.94
C GLY A 110 -9.39 13.12 -13.94
N LYS A 111 -8.90 14.35 -13.75
CA LYS A 111 -7.86 14.97 -14.58
C LYS A 111 -6.67 14.01 -14.79
N TYR A 112 -6.22 13.87 -16.04
CA TYR A 112 -5.11 12.99 -16.45
C TYR A 112 -5.31 11.49 -16.22
N ASN A 113 -6.56 11.01 -16.13
CA ASN A 113 -6.91 9.63 -15.78
C ASN A 113 -6.52 9.29 -14.32
N SER A 114 -6.62 10.26 -13.42
CA SER A 114 -6.33 10.08 -12.01
C SER A 114 -7.57 9.60 -11.24
N ILE A 115 -7.38 8.64 -10.34
CA ILE A 115 -8.43 8.14 -9.44
C ILE A 115 -7.83 8.07 -8.04
N ASN A 116 -8.52 8.63 -7.05
CA ASN A 116 -7.97 8.76 -5.70
C ASN A 116 -8.23 7.54 -4.81
N CYS A 117 -9.05 6.58 -5.25
CA CYS A 117 -9.43 5.40 -4.48
C CYS A 117 -8.21 4.63 -3.93
N PRO A 118 -7.23 4.23 -4.75
CA PRO A 118 -6.04 3.53 -4.29
C PRO A 118 -4.85 4.46 -3.99
N ALA A 119 -5.03 5.79 -3.97
CA ALA A 119 -3.91 6.71 -3.82
C ALA A 119 -3.10 6.42 -2.55
N GLY A 120 -3.78 6.03 -1.46
CA GLY A 120 -3.11 5.58 -0.24
C GLY A 120 -2.22 4.34 -0.46
N HIS A 121 -2.71 3.33 -1.19
CA HIS A 121 -1.90 2.18 -1.58
C HIS A 121 -0.71 2.57 -2.48
N HIS A 122 -0.90 3.50 -3.41
CA HIS A 122 0.17 3.99 -4.28
C HIS A 122 1.31 4.63 -3.51
N PHE A 123 1.01 5.43 -2.48
CA PHE A 123 2.03 6.00 -1.60
C PHE A 123 2.73 4.93 -0.77
N TYR A 124 2.01 3.96 -0.19
CA TYR A 124 2.61 2.88 0.60
C TYR A 124 3.49 1.94 -0.22
N GLU A 125 3.11 1.63 -1.47
CA GLU A 125 3.93 0.85 -2.39
C GLU A 125 5.11 1.69 -2.92
N GLY A 126 4.83 2.88 -3.46
CA GLY A 126 5.81 3.72 -4.15
C GLY A 126 6.83 4.39 -3.23
N ARG A 127 6.60 4.49 -1.92
CA ARG A 127 7.55 5.12 -0.97
C ARG A 127 8.91 4.43 -0.90
N TRP A 128 9.02 3.24 -1.47
CA TRP A 128 10.27 2.48 -1.54
C TRP A 128 11.07 2.76 -2.82
N LEU A 129 10.55 3.55 -3.76
CA LEU A 129 11.32 4.01 -4.90
C LEU A 129 12.43 4.96 -4.46
N ARG A 130 13.63 4.78 -5.00
CA ARG A 130 14.79 5.62 -4.69
C ARG A 130 14.57 7.08 -5.02
N ASP A 131 14.02 7.38 -6.19
CA ASP A 131 13.70 8.75 -6.60
C ASP A 131 12.34 9.17 -6.02
N ASN A 132 12.39 10.04 -5.03
CA ASN A 132 11.23 10.49 -4.29
C ASN A 132 10.40 11.55 -5.03
N LYS A 133 10.84 12.04 -6.20
CA LYS A 133 10.12 13.08 -6.95
C LYS A 133 8.75 12.61 -7.43
N TYR A 134 8.61 11.33 -7.78
CA TYR A 134 7.37 10.78 -8.31
C TYR A 134 6.22 10.96 -7.33
N LEU A 135 6.45 10.65 -6.05
CA LEU A 135 5.43 10.78 -5.02
C LEU A 135 5.29 12.21 -4.48
N LYS A 136 6.35 13.03 -4.50
CA LYS A 136 6.24 14.46 -4.16
C LYS A 136 5.36 15.20 -5.16
N ASP A 137 5.54 14.97 -6.45
CA ASP A 137 4.71 15.56 -7.49
C ASP A 137 3.28 15.02 -7.41
N TYR A 138 3.12 13.72 -7.17
CA TYR A 138 1.79 13.12 -7.02
C TYR A 138 1.01 13.68 -5.83
N ALA A 139 1.67 13.91 -4.69
CA ALA A 139 1.05 14.58 -3.54
C ALA A 139 0.63 16.03 -3.88
N ARG A 140 1.51 16.80 -4.53
CA ARG A 140 1.16 18.16 -4.99
C ARG A 140 0.04 18.14 -6.02
N PHE A 141 0.00 17.15 -6.90
CA PHE A 141 -1.05 17.02 -7.90
C PHE A 141 -2.44 16.93 -7.26
N TRP A 142 -2.59 16.11 -6.22
CA TRP A 142 -3.88 15.92 -5.54
C TRP A 142 -4.46 17.21 -4.96
N PHE A 143 -3.61 18.08 -4.42
CA PHE A 143 -4.07 19.26 -3.69
C PHE A 143 -3.87 20.59 -4.44
N ARG A 144 -2.93 20.64 -5.37
CA ARG A 144 -2.53 21.86 -6.10
C ARG A 144 -2.52 21.70 -7.62
N GLY A 145 -2.53 20.46 -8.14
CA GLY A 145 -2.49 20.16 -9.59
C GLY A 145 -3.85 19.92 -10.25
N GLY A 146 -4.94 20.05 -9.50
CA GLY A 146 -6.31 19.84 -9.97
C GLY A 146 -6.79 18.39 -9.93
N GLY A 147 -6.20 17.56 -9.05
CA GLY A 147 -6.76 16.27 -8.70
C GLY A 147 -8.07 16.40 -7.91
N SER A 148 -8.81 15.30 -7.83
CA SER A 148 -10.05 15.19 -7.06
C SER A 148 -9.83 14.30 -5.82
N PRO A 149 -9.23 14.81 -4.73
CA PRO A 149 -8.83 13.98 -3.58
C PRO A 149 -10.00 13.39 -2.78
N ARG A 150 -11.25 13.76 -3.13
CA ARG A 150 -12.48 13.38 -2.41
C ARG A 150 -13.51 12.65 -3.27
N ALA A 151 -13.14 12.16 -4.46
CA ALA A 151 -14.06 11.38 -5.30
C ALA A 151 -14.35 9.98 -4.70
N TYR A 152 -13.39 9.45 -3.95
CA TYR A 152 -13.47 8.26 -3.10
C TYR A 152 -12.91 8.57 -1.71
N SER A 153 -13.26 7.77 -0.70
CA SER A 153 -12.66 7.85 0.64
C SER A 153 -11.14 7.73 0.57
N SER A 154 -10.43 8.47 1.42
CA SER A 154 -8.97 8.63 1.29
C SER A 154 -8.29 8.79 2.65
N TRP A 155 -7.15 8.12 2.83
CA TRP A 155 -6.21 8.35 3.93
C TRP A 155 -4.94 9.09 3.46
N ALA A 156 -5.10 10.05 2.54
CA ALA A 156 -3.98 10.73 1.88
C ALA A 156 -2.98 11.39 2.85
N ALA A 157 -3.45 12.03 3.93
CA ALA A 157 -2.54 12.66 4.89
C ALA A 157 -1.69 11.61 5.63
N ASP A 158 -2.30 10.47 6.01
CA ASP A 158 -1.56 9.32 6.55
C ASP A 158 -0.53 8.78 5.55
N ALA A 159 -0.95 8.54 4.31
CA ALA A 159 -0.09 7.93 3.30
C ALA A 159 1.09 8.84 2.89
N ILE A 160 0.86 10.15 2.76
CA ILE A 160 1.92 11.15 2.50
C ILE A 160 2.87 11.24 3.70
N SER A 161 2.34 11.20 4.93
CA SER A 161 3.17 11.12 6.14
C SER A 161 3.99 9.84 6.16
N ALA A 162 3.41 8.69 5.77
CA ALA A 162 4.08 7.39 5.71
C ALA A 162 5.19 7.34 4.65
N PHE A 163 5.05 8.10 3.55
CA PHE A 163 6.13 8.37 2.61
C PHE A 163 7.26 9.21 3.25
N GLY A 164 6.91 10.24 4.03
CA GLY A 164 7.88 11.05 4.79
C GLY A 164 8.67 10.27 5.85
N LYS A 165 8.12 9.16 6.38
CA LYS A 165 8.84 8.24 7.27
C LYS A 165 9.94 7.43 6.56
N VAL A 166 9.95 7.39 5.23
CA VAL A 166 10.99 6.71 4.43
C VAL A 166 11.93 7.75 3.81
N HIS A 167 11.35 8.81 3.22
CA HIS A 167 12.09 9.94 2.69
C HIS A 167 11.87 11.18 3.56
N SER A 168 12.67 11.33 4.62
CA SER A 168 12.56 12.46 5.54
C SER A 168 12.68 13.78 4.79
N ASP A 169 11.59 14.55 4.80
CA ASP A 169 11.53 15.90 4.24
C ASP A 169 10.46 16.69 4.99
N THR A 170 10.85 17.20 6.15
CA THR A 170 9.96 17.98 7.01
C THR A 170 9.43 19.20 6.27
N ALA A 171 10.27 19.89 5.48
CA ALA A 171 9.87 21.07 4.73
C ALA A 171 8.72 20.75 3.75
N PHE A 172 8.82 19.64 3.01
CA PHE A 172 7.76 19.17 2.12
C PHE A 172 6.45 18.86 2.86
N LEU A 173 6.52 18.15 4.00
CA LEU A 173 5.31 17.82 4.78
C LEU A 173 4.64 19.08 5.35
N THR A 174 5.43 19.99 5.92
CA THR A 174 4.91 21.23 6.51
C THR A 174 4.39 22.21 5.45
N ASP A 175 4.98 22.20 4.24
CA ASP A 175 4.47 22.98 3.10
C ASP A 175 3.06 22.52 2.68
N LEU A 176 2.80 21.21 2.66
CA LEU A 176 1.48 20.66 2.33
C LEU A 176 0.46 20.72 3.48
N LEU A 177 0.88 21.04 4.70
CA LEU A 177 0.01 20.99 5.88
C LEU A 177 -1.29 21.80 5.73
N PRO A 178 -1.29 23.05 5.22
CA PRO A 178 -2.53 23.82 5.04
C PRO A 178 -3.53 23.16 4.08
N ASP A 179 -3.03 22.54 3.01
CA ASP A 179 -3.86 21.82 2.04
C ASP A 179 -4.51 20.59 2.67
N LEU A 180 -3.73 19.82 3.45
CA LEU A 180 -4.22 18.61 4.13
C LEU A 180 -5.24 18.93 5.23
N ILE A 181 -5.05 20.05 5.94
CA ILE A 181 -6.04 20.57 6.92
C ILE A 181 -7.34 20.93 6.20
N THR A 182 -7.24 21.63 5.08
CA THR A 182 -8.41 22.02 4.28
C THR A 182 -9.16 20.79 3.78
N ASP A 183 -8.45 19.78 3.26
CA ASP A 183 -9.07 18.52 2.81
C ASP A 183 -9.83 17.81 3.94
N PHE A 184 -9.24 17.72 5.14
CA PHE A 184 -9.90 17.12 6.29
C PHE A 184 -11.18 17.87 6.68
N GLN A 185 -11.12 19.20 6.74
CA GLN A 185 -12.27 20.04 7.06
C GLN A 185 -13.38 19.91 6.01
N GLU A 186 -13.03 19.78 4.73
CA GLU A 186 -14.01 19.49 3.68
C GLU A 186 -14.66 18.12 3.87
N TRP A 187 -13.89 17.08 4.19
CA TRP A 187 -14.46 15.77 4.54
C TRP A 187 -15.44 15.85 5.72
N GLU A 188 -15.13 16.61 6.76
CA GLU A 188 -16.06 16.85 7.88
C GLU A 188 -17.36 17.48 7.36
N LYS A 189 -17.28 18.54 6.55
CA LYS A 189 -18.47 19.22 6.02
C LYS A 189 -19.37 18.29 5.20
N ILE A 190 -18.79 17.42 4.37
CA ILE A 190 -19.56 16.63 3.41
C ILE A 190 -19.92 15.23 3.89
N ARG A 191 -19.21 14.67 4.90
CA ARG A 191 -19.37 13.26 5.33
C ARG A 191 -19.48 13.05 6.84
N LEU A 192 -19.27 14.06 7.69
CA LEU A 192 -19.53 13.94 9.13
C LEU A 192 -20.93 14.49 9.43
N ASP A 193 -21.71 13.78 10.24
CA ASP A 193 -23.03 14.27 10.66
C ASP A 193 -23.22 14.22 12.19
N SER A 194 -24.44 14.53 12.64
CA SER A 194 -24.78 14.67 14.06
C SER A 194 -24.60 13.39 14.90
N THR A 195 -24.42 12.24 14.26
CA THR A 195 -24.03 11.00 14.96
C THR A 195 -22.60 11.06 15.50
N GLY A 196 -21.78 11.99 14.97
CA GLY A 196 -20.36 12.09 15.23
C GLY A 196 -19.52 11.08 14.45
N MET A 197 -20.10 10.38 13.47
CA MET A 197 -19.41 9.44 12.59
C MET A 197 -19.34 9.94 11.16
N PHE A 198 -18.28 9.56 10.46
CA PHE A 198 -18.21 9.72 9.02
C PHE A 198 -19.07 8.65 8.34
N TRP A 199 -19.84 9.05 7.33
CA TRP A 199 -20.62 8.14 6.49
C TRP A 199 -20.10 8.16 5.05
N GLN A 200 -20.35 7.07 4.33
CA GLN A 200 -19.98 6.95 2.93
C GLN A 200 -20.89 5.97 2.19
N THR A 201 -21.07 6.17 0.89
CA THR A 201 -21.64 5.18 -0.02
C THR A 201 -20.62 4.08 -0.31
N ASP A 202 -20.97 2.81 -0.26
CA ASP A 202 -20.01 1.71 -0.47
C ASP A 202 -19.18 1.83 -1.76
N ASN A 203 -19.77 2.23 -2.89
CA ASN A 203 -19.07 2.54 -4.13
C ASN A 203 -18.00 3.64 -3.97
N ARG A 204 -18.25 4.62 -3.11
CA ARG A 204 -17.31 5.71 -2.82
C ARG A 204 -16.20 5.31 -1.83
N ASP A 205 -16.26 4.11 -1.27
CA ASP A 205 -15.08 3.43 -0.69
C ASP A 205 -14.33 2.57 -1.72
N GLY A 206 -14.79 2.55 -2.98
CA GLY A 206 -14.34 1.60 -4.00
C GLY A 206 -14.87 0.19 -3.78
N MET A 207 -16.00 0.04 -3.07
CA MET A 207 -16.52 -1.24 -2.56
C MET A 207 -18.00 -1.48 -2.90
N GLU A 208 -18.40 -1.25 -4.15
CA GLU A 208 -19.81 -1.33 -4.56
C GLU A 208 -20.39 -2.75 -4.46
N ILE A 209 -21.71 -2.82 -4.20
CA ILE A 209 -22.44 -4.09 -4.04
C ILE A 209 -21.93 -4.84 -2.79
N SER A 210 -21.53 -4.09 -1.76
CA SER A 210 -21.27 -4.68 -0.45
C SER A 210 -22.59 -5.11 0.21
N ILE A 211 -22.57 -6.19 0.99
CA ILE A 211 -23.78 -6.73 1.62
C ILE A 211 -24.39 -5.70 2.56
N ALA A 212 -23.57 -5.07 3.40
CA ALA A 212 -24.06 -4.04 4.30
C ALA A 212 -24.46 -2.75 3.56
N GLY A 213 -23.83 -2.46 2.42
CA GLY A 213 -24.18 -1.32 1.57
C GLY A 213 -25.62 -1.41 1.10
N LEU A 214 -26.09 -2.58 0.64
CA LEU A 214 -27.47 -2.76 0.15
C LEU A 214 -28.56 -2.47 1.19
N LEU A 215 -28.23 -2.42 2.49
CA LEU A 215 -29.16 -2.11 3.57
C LEU A 215 -29.30 -0.58 3.83
N GLY A 216 -28.34 0.21 3.34
CA GLY A 216 -28.33 1.66 3.52
C GLY A 216 -29.13 2.40 2.46
N GLN A 217 -29.73 3.54 2.81
CA GLN A 217 -30.31 4.42 1.79
C GLN A 217 -29.21 4.89 0.83
N LYS A 218 -29.41 4.69 -0.47
CA LYS A 218 -28.39 4.98 -1.51
C LYS A 218 -27.03 4.34 -1.22
N ASN A 219 -27.05 3.16 -0.60
CA ASN A 219 -25.87 2.40 -0.20
C ASN A 219 -24.97 3.10 0.82
N GLU A 220 -25.50 4.06 1.56
CA GLU A 220 -24.76 4.81 2.58
C GLU A 220 -24.66 4.06 3.91
N GLY A 221 -23.53 4.17 4.58
CA GLY A 221 -23.35 3.65 5.93
C GLY A 221 -22.21 4.32 6.69
N TYR A 222 -22.24 4.17 8.01
CA TYR A 222 -21.09 4.43 8.86
C TYR A 222 -20.21 3.19 8.83
N ARG A 223 -19.10 3.28 8.09
CA ARG A 223 -18.26 2.14 7.72
C ARG A 223 -16.92 2.20 8.44
N ALA A 224 -16.32 1.02 8.68
CA ALA A 224 -15.01 0.92 9.32
C ALA A 224 -13.90 1.53 8.46
N THR A 225 -14.09 1.60 7.14
CA THR A 225 -13.25 2.27 6.13
C THR A 225 -13.04 3.75 6.44
N ILE A 226 -13.96 4.63 6.02
CA ILE A 226 -13.81 6.09 6.07
C ILE A 226 -13.53 6.60 7.49
N ASN A 227 -14.13 6.00 8.53
CA ASN A 227 -13.85 6.40 9.90
C ASN A 227 -12.39 6.12 10.29
N SER A 228 -11.84 4.96 9.89
CA SER A 228 -10.43 4.65 10.14
C SER A 228 -9.49 5.51 9.31
N TYR A 229 -9.84 5.81 8.06
CA TYR A 229 -9.05 6.71 7.20
C TYR A 229 -8.97 8.12 7.78
N MET A 230 -10.09 8.66 8.26
CA MET A 230 -10.13 9.96 8.91
C MET A 230 -9.38 9.96 10.25
N PHE A 231 -9.40 8.86 11.00
CA PHE A 231 -8.51 8.73 12.16
C PHE A 231 -7.03 8.80 11.77
N GLY A 232 -6.63 8.05 10.74
CA GLY A 232 -5.26 8.07 10.22
C GLY A 232 -4.83 9.46 9.78
N ASN A 233 -5.68 10.14 9.00
CA ASN A 233 -5.44 11.51 8.55
C ASN A 233 -5.29 12.47 9.72
N ALA A 234 -6.15 12.38 10.74
CA ALA A 234 -6.06 13.23 11.93
C ALA A 234 -4.73 13.02 12.68
N ARG A 235 -4.29 11.76 12.86
CA ARG A 235 -2.98 11.47 13.49
C ARG A 235 -1.81 12.02 12.68
N ALA A 236 -1.87 11.90 11.37
CA ALA A 236 -0.85 12.42 10.48
C ALA A 236 -0.79 13.95 10.53
N LEU A 237 -1.94 14.62 10.49
CA LEU A 237 -2.04 16.08 10.62
C LEU A 237 -1.50 16.58 11.96
N ALA A 238 -1.82 15.88 13.07
CA ALA A 238 -1.25 16.22 14.37
C ALA A 238 0.28 16.12 14.37
N THR A 239 0.82 15.05 13.76
CA THR A 239 2.28 14.82 13.64
C THR A 239 2.95 15.90 12.79
N ILE A 240 2.40 16.22 11.62
CA ILE A 240 2.96 17.23 10.71
C ILE A 240 2.85 18.63 11.33
N ALA A 241 1.76 18.92 12.06
CA ALA A 241 1.62 20.18 12.79
C ALA A 241 2.65 20.33 13.91
N GLN A 242 2.99 19.24 14.61
CA GLN A 242 4.10 19.24 15.58
C GLN A 242 5.43 19.56 14.91
N MET A 243 5.71 18.97 13.74
CA MET A 243 6.91 19.28 12.95
C MET A 243 6.96 20.75 12.51
N ALA A 244 5.80 21.35 12.19
CA ALA A 244 5.67 22.76 11.86
C ALA A 244 5.73 23.70 13.08
N GLY A 245 5.86 23.17 14.31
CA GLY A 245 5.79 23.96 15.54
C GLY A 245 4.38 24.50 15.87
N ASN A 246 3.34 24.08 15.15
CA ASN A 246 1.97 24.53 15.33
C ASN A 246 1.23 23.70 16.39
N LYS A 247 1.46 24.01 17.67
CA LYS A 247 0.88 23.30 18.81
C LYS A 247 -0.64 23.32 18.83
N THR A 248 -1.27 24.41 18.37
CA THR A 248 -2.73 24.54 18.35
C THR A 248 -3.36 23.51 17.42
N VAL A 249 -2.89 23.45 16.17
CA VAL A 249 -3.36 22.46 15.19
C VAL A 249 -3.00 21.05 15.63
N ALA A 250 -1.81 20.83 16.20
CA ALA A 250 -1.43 19.53 16.72
C ALA A 250 -2.41 19.02 17.79
N ASN A 251 -2.80 19.88 18.73
CA ASN A 251 -3.76 19.53 19.78
C ASN A 251 -5.18 19.30 19.22
N GLU A 252 -5.63 20.14 18.28
CA GLU A 252 -6.92 19.98 17.61
C GLU A 252 -7.04 18.61 16.96
N TYR A 253 -6.08 18.24 16.11
CA TYR A 253 -6.13 16.99 15.38
C TYR A 253 -5.86 15.76 16.26
N THR A 254 -5.12 15.92 17.35
CA THR A 254 -5.02 14.89 18.39
C THR A 254 -6.38 14.62 19.02
N TRP A 255 -7.14 15.68 19.35
CA TRP A 255 -8.48 15.55 19.90
C TRP A 255 -9.48 14.96 18.90
N LYS A 256 -9.41 15.36 17.63
CA LYS A 256 -10.24 14.77 16.56
C LYS A 256 -9.97 13.28 16.39
N ALA A 257 -8.69 12.87 16.35
CA ALA A 257 -8.31 11.46 16.30
C ALA A 257 -8.88 10.68 17.50
N ALA A 258 -8.75 11.21 18.72
CA ALA A 258 -9.32 10.57 19.91
C ALA A 258 -10.85 10.43 19.83
N THR A 259 -11.54 11.44 19.29
CA THR A 259 -13.00 11.43 19.10
C THR A 259 -13.43 10.39 18.09
N ILE A 260 -12.77 10.32 16.93
CA ILE A 260 -13.05 9.33 15.89
C ILE A 260 -12.78 7.90 16.42
N ARG A 261 -11.66 7.71 17.12
CA ARG A 261 -11.32 6.43 17.79
C ARG A 261 -12.46 5.96 18.68
N ARG A 262 -12.97 6.85 19.55
CA ARG A 262 -14.09 6.53 20.45
C ARG A 262 -15.33 6.12 19.67
N GLN A 263 -15.66 6.79 18.57
CA GLN A 263 -16.83 6.46 17.77
C GLN A 263 -16.70 5.08 17.10
N ILE A 264 -15.53 4.76 16.53
CA ILE A 264 -15.28 3.43 15.95
C ILE A 264 -15.49 2.34 17.02
N LEU A 265 -14.87 2.50 18.19
CA LEU A 265 -14.92 1.51 19.26
C LEU A 265 -16.31 1.34 19.88
N THR A 266 -17.07 2.42 20.03
CA THR A 266 -18.38 2.37 20.71
C THR A 266 -19.55 2.11 19.77
N ARG A 267 -19.43 2.49 18.49
CA ARG A 267 -20.51 2.39 17.50
C ARG A 267 -20.32 1.25 16.51
N LEU A 268 -19.11 0.98 16.05
CA LEU A 268 -18.91 -0.04 15.00
C LEU A 268 -18.62 -1.42 15.57
N TRP A 269 -17.99 -1.51 16.75
CA TRP A 269 -17.76 -2.79 17.41
C TRP A 269 -19.06 -3.45 17.87
N ASP A 270 -19.30 -4.68 17.45
CA ASP A 270 -20.40 -5.52 17.93
C ASP A 270 -19.88 -6.55 18.93
N ASP A 271 -20.31 -6.45 20.19
CA ASP A 271 -19.88 -7.37 21.25
C ASP A 271 -20.42 -8.80 21.09
N LYS A 272 -21.54 -9.00 20.39
CA LYS A 272 -22.08 -10.34 20.12
C LYS A 272 -21.34 -10.99 18.96
N ALA A 273 -21.13 -10.23 17.88
CA ALA A 273 -20.40 -10.73 16.71
C ALA A 273 -18.87 -10.74 16.91
N LYS A 274 -18.36 -10.05 17.94
CA LYS A 274 -16.92 -9.84 18.19
C LYS A 274 -16.21 -9.27 16.95
N PHE A 275 -16.83 -8.28 16.31
CA PHE A 275 -16.36 -7.75 15.02
C PHE A 275 -16.80 -6.29 14.81
N PHE A 276 -16.04 -5.52 14.03
CA PHE A 276 -16.45 -4.19 13.58
C PHE A 276 -17.37 -4.30 12.37
N LYS A 277 -18.61 -3.83 12.49
CA LYS A 277 -19.63 -3.94 11.45
C LYS A 277 -20.16 -2.56 11.05
N VAL A 278 -20.63 -2.46 9.80
CA VAL A 278 -21.25 -1.25 9.25
C VAL A 278 -22.56 -0.96 9.98
N ILE A 279 -22.86 0.31 10.21
CA ILE A 279 -24.22 0.77 10.54
C ILE A 279 -24.83 1.37 9.26
N PRO A 280 -25.85 0.75 8.64
CA PRO A 280 -26.53 1.32 7.47
C PRO A 280 -27.14 2.70 7.79
N ARG A 281 -26.93 3.67 6.91
CA ARG A 281 -27.44 5.04 7.08
C ARG A 281 -28.83 5.17 6.46
N GLY A 282 -29.69 5.96 7.11
CA GLY A 282 -31.07 6.17 6.66
C GLY A 282 -32.04 5.04 7.02
N ALA A 283 -31.60 4.00 7.74
CA ALA A 283 -32.45 2.87 8.17
C ALA A 283 -33.32 3.18 9.42
N GLY A 284 -33.39 4.45 9.86
CA GLY A 284 -34.20 4.87 11.01
C GLY A 284 -33.67 4.45 12.39
N SER A 285 -32.62 3.64 12.47
CA SER A 285 -31.97 3.20 13.71
C SER A 285 -30.45 3.09 13.52
N LEU A 286 -29.69 3.20 14.62
CA LEU A 286 -28.23 3.01 14.62
C LEU A 286 -27.87 1.54 14.91
N VAL A 287 -28.51 0.63 14.18
CA VAL A 287 -28.27 -0.82 14.31
C VAL A 287 -27.24 -1.25 13.27
N ARG A 288 -26.29 -2.09 13.69
CA ARG A 288 -25.26 -2.64 12.80
C ARG A 288 -25.89 -3.66 11.85
N ALA A 289 -25.42 -3.70 10.61
CA ALA A 289 -25.75 -4.76 9.67
C ALA A 289 -25.35 -6.13 10.26
N ASP A 290 -26.10 -7.17 9.94
CA ASP A 290 -25.81 -8.53 10.43
C ASP A 290 -24.83 -9.27 9.52
N VAL A 291 -23.70 -8.63 9.21
CA VAL A 291 -22.66 -9.20 8.36
C VAL A 291 -21.28 -8.70 8.78
N ARG A 292 -20.29 -9.60 8.80
CA ARG A 292 -18.87 -9.29 8.85
C ARG A 292 -18.35 -9.14 7.43
N GLU A 293 -17.83 -7.96 7.12
CA GLU A 293 -17.13 -7.68 5.87
C GLU A 293 -15.66 -7.43 6.17
N LEU A 294 -14.76 -7.83 5.27
CA LEU A 294 -13.32 -7.87 5.50
C LEU A 294 -12.75 -6.49 5.90
N HIS A 295 -13.34 -5.41 5.39
CA HIS A 295 -12.96 -4.04 5.75
C HIS A 295 -13.20 -3.72 7.24
N GLY A 296 -13.89 -4.58 8.00
CA GLY A 296 -13.93 -4.52 9.46
C GLY A 296 -12.55 -4.69 10.13
N PHE A 297 -11.53 -5.16 9.40
CA PHE A 297 -10.13 -5.14 9.84
C PHE A 297 -9.40 -3.80 9.61
N THR A 298 -9.99 -2.86 8.85
CA THR A 298 -9.38 -1.55 8.57
C THR A 298 -8.95 -0.78 9.82
N PRO A 299 -9.65 -0.83 10.97
CA PRO A 299 -9.20 -0.14 12.18
C PRO A 299 -7.76 -0.48 12.60
N TRP A 300 -7.32 -1.73 12.43
CA TRP A 300 -5.94 -2.14 12.76
C TRP A 300 -4.91 -1.59 11.77
N TYR A 301 -5.29 -1.16 10.57
CA TYR A 301 -4.40 -0.46 9.63
C TYR A 301 -3.79 0.80 10.28
N PHE A 302 -4.52 1.45 11.20
CA PHE A 302 -4.06 2.65 11.90
C PHE A 302 -3.84 2.43 13.41
N SER A 303 -3.83 1.17 13.84
CA SER A 303 -3.69 0.76 15.24
C SER A 303 -4.73 1.42 16.16
N ILE A 304 -6.00 1.44 15.71
CA ILE A 304 -7.15 2.00 16.44
C ILE A 304 -7.60 1.12 17.61
N PRO A 305 -7.79 -0.21 17.44
CA PRO A 305 -8.43 -1.03 18.46
C PRO A 305 -7.64 -1.17 19.77
N GLU A 306 -8.27 -1.81 20.74
CA GLU A 306 -7.62 -2.33 21.97
C GLU A 306 -7.34 -3.83 21.82
N GLU A 307 -6.43 -4.39 22.62
CA GLU A 307 -6.05 -5.82 22.59
C GLU A 307 -7.26 -6.77 22.68
N LYS A 308 -8.28 -6.45 23.49
CA LYS A 308 -9.50 -7.26 23.61
C LYS A 308 -10.25 -7.48 22.29
N HIS A 309 -10.09 -6.57 21.33
CA HIS A 309 -10.74 -6.68 20.02
C HIS A 309 -10.02 -7.66 19.10
N ALA A 310 -8.80 -8.09 19.44
CA ALA A 310 -8.01 -9.00 18.62
C ALA A 310 -8.72 -10.33 18.33
N VAL A 311 -9.70 -10.72 19.16
CA VAL A 311 -10.58 -11.89 18.93
C VAL A 311 -11.26 -11.88 17.55
N ALA A 312 -11.49 -10.71 16.94
CA ALA A 312 -12.04 -10.58 15.59
C ALA A 312 -11.18 -11.29 14.54
N TRP A 313 -9.86 -11.35 14.74
CA TRP A 313 -8.92 -11.93 13.79
C TRP A 313 -9.07 -13.44 13.63
N ALA A 314 -9.73 -14.13 14.55
CA ALA A 314 -10.11 -15.53 14.36
C ALA A 314 -10.98 -15.74 13.12
N GLN A 315 -11.71 -14.70 12.66
CA GLN A 315 -12.53 -14.76 11.45
C GLN A 315 -11.71 -14.78 10.16
N LEU A 316 -10.46 -14.30 10.18
CA LEU A 316 -9.61 -14.26 8.98
C LEU A 316 -9.24 -15.67 8.50
N THR A 317 -8.93 -16.57 9.42
CA THR A 317 -8.47 -17.93 9.12
C THR A 317 -9.60 -18.97 9.17
N ASP A 318 -10.80 -18.58 9.57
CA ASP A 318 -12.00 -19.42 9.53
C ASP A 318 -12.48 -19.59 8.08
N GLN A 319 -12.68 -20.83 7.64
CA GLN A 319 -13.19 -21.16 6.31
C GLN A 319 -14.63 -20.71 6.09
N GLN A 320 -15.45 -20.65 7.14
CA GLN A 320 -16.78 -20.04 7.07
C GLN A 320 -16.73 -18.52 7.28
N GLY A 321 -15.57 -18.01 7.69
CA GLY A 321 -15.25 -16.60 7.83
C GLY A 321 -14.72 -16.04 6.52
N PHE A 322 -13.47 -15.59 6.51
CA PHE A 322 -12.87 -14.95 5.34
C PHE A 322 -11.87 -15.83 4.58
N TRP A 323 -11.39 -16.94 5.16
CA TRP A 323 -10.27 -17.67 4.57
C TRP A 323 -10.65 -18.39 3.26
N ALA A 324 -9.89 -18.12 2.19
CA ALA A 324 -10.00 -18.87 0.94
C ALA A 324 -8.63 -18.98 0.22
N PRO A 325 -8.45 -19.97 -0.67
CA PRO A 325 -7.14 -20.27 -1.27
C PRO A 325 -6.51 -19.14 -2.08
N TYR A 326 -7.32 -18.30 -2.74
CA TYR A 326 -6.88 -17.20 -3.59
C TYR A 326 -7.08 -15.83 -2.92
N GLY A 327 -6.87 -15.80 -1.61
CA GLY A 327 -7.00 -14.61 -0.79
C GLY A 327 -8.36 -14.51 -0.08
N PRO A 328 -8.45 -13.64 0.93
CA PRO A 328 -9.61 -13.56 1.79
C PRO A 328 -10.82 -13.01 1.05
N THR A 329 -12.00 -13.52 1.37
CA THR A 329 -13.26 -13.04 0.82
C THR A 329 -13.61 -11.66 1.38
N THR A 330 -14.29 -10.83 0.59
CA THR A 330 -14.73 -9.48 1.02
C THR A 330 -15.86 -9.50 2.05
N ALA A 331 -16.61 -10.59 2.12
CA ALA A 331 -17.65 -10.86 3.11
C ALA A 331 -17.49 -12.27 3.71
N GLU A 332 -17.98 -12.47 4.94
CA GLU A 332 -17.93 -13.80 5.56
C GLU A 332 -18.73 -14.83 4.75
N GLN A 333 -18.11 -15.98 4.47
CA GLN A 333 -18.65 -17.01 3.58
C GLN A 333 -19.96 -17.62 4.08
N ARG A 334 -20.18 -17.63 5.40
CA ARG A 334 -21.41 -18.13 6.03
C ARG A 334 -22.64 -17.23 5.85
N HIS A 335 -22.47 -15.98 5.42
CA HIS A 335 -23.59 -15.06 5.34
C HIS A 335 -24.44 -15.34 4.09
N PRO A 336 -25.79 -15.35 4.16
CA PRO A 336 -26.66 -15.66 3.01
C PRO A 336 -26.50 -14.72 1.80
N GLY A 337 -26.02 -13.50 2.04
CA GLY A 337 -25.69 -12.52 0.99
C GLY A 337 -24.32 -12.72 0.33
N PHE A 338 -23.53 -13.72 0.76
CA PHE A 338 -22.26 -14.05 0.12
C PHE A 338 -22.51 -14.61 -1.29
N GLN A 339 -21.97 -13.96 -2.31
CA GLN A 339 -22.16 -14.37 -3.70
C GLN A 339 -20.88 -14.23 -4.53
N LEU A 340 -20.72 -15.13 -5.51
CA LEU A 340 -19.67 -15.12 -6.52
C LEU A 340 -20.31 -15.14 -7.91
N LEU A 341 -20.81 -13.99 -8.35
CA LEU A 341 -21.54 -13.89 -9.62
C LEU A 341 -20.61 -13.49 -10.76
N TYR A 342 -20.85 -14.11 -11.91
CA TYR A 342 -20.24 -13.78 -13.21
C TYR A 342 -21.20 -12.99 -14.11
N GLU A 343 -22.21 -12.38 -13.50
CA GLU A 343 -23.28 -11.63 -14.13
C GLU A 343 -23.54 -10.33 -13.38
N GLY A 344 -24.32 -9.43 -13.98
CA GLY A 344 -24.55 -8.10 -13.40
C GLY A 344 -23.30 -7.22 -13.47
N HIS A 345 -23.03 -6.49 -12.39
CA HIS A 345 -21.88 -5.59 -12.27
C HIS A 345 -20.57 -6.38 -12.20
N GLU A 346 -19.51 -5.89 -12.83
CA GLU A 346 -18.22 -6.58 -12.85
C GLU A 346 -17.45 -6.48 -11.51
N CYS A 347 -17.59 -5.36 -10.80
CA CYS A 347 -16.85 -5.08 -9.57
C CYS A 347 -17.66 -5.35 -8.29
N GLN A 348 -18.02 -6.61 -8.00
CA GLN A 348 -18.85 -6.95 -6.82
C GLN A 348 -18.02 -7.16 -5.54
N TRP A 349 -18.52 -6.67 -4.40
CA TRP A 349 -17.87 -6.71 -3.08
C TRP A 349 -18.63 -7.52 -2.01
N ASN A 350 -19.59 -8.33 -2.41
CA ASN A 350 -20.36 -9.24 -1.55
C ASN A 350 -19.79 -10.67 -1.50
N GLY A 351 -18.49 -10.86 -1.74
CA GLY A 351 -17.92 -12.21 -1.72
C GLY A 351 -16.53 -12.35 -2.37
N PRO A 352 -16.29 -11.83 -3.58
CA PRO A 352 -15.00 -12.00 -4.26
C PRO A 352 -13.80 -11.58 -3.41
N SER A 353 -12.64 -12.18 -3.68
CA SER A 353 -11.37 -11.69 -3.14
C SER A 353 -10.96 -10.46 -3.94
N TRP A 354 -10.47 -9.43 -3.25
CA TRP A 354 -10.03 -8.17 -3.85
C TRP A 354 -8.62 -7.83 -3.38
N PRO A 355 -7.63 -7.68 -4.28
CA PRO A 355 -6.28 -7.23 -3.93
C PRO A 355 -6.25 -5.96 -3.06
N PHE A 356 -7.17 -5.02 -3.30
CA PHE A 356 -7.34 -3.81 -2.48
C PHE A 356 -7.61 -4.15 -1.00
N SER A 357 -8.61 -4.99 -0.74
CA SER A 357 -9.00 -5.35 0.64
C SER A 357 -7.98 -6.29 1.30
N THR A 358 -7.38 -7.19 0.51
CA THR A 358 -6.26 -8.03 0.95
C THR A 358 -5.06 -7.18 1.38
N THR A 359 -4.77 -6.10 0.65
CA THR A 359 -3.70 -5.14 1.01
C THR A 359 -3.98 -4.51 2.38
N ILE A 360 -5.19 -3.97 2.58
CA ILE A 360 -5.59 -3.37 3.86
C ILE A 360 -5.46 -4.39 4.99
N THR A 361 -5.93 -5.62 4.76
CA THR A 361 -5.90 -6.71 5.74
C THR A 361 -4.48 -7.13 6.10
N LEU A 362 -3.56 -7.21 5.13
CA LEU A 362 -2.15 -7.52 5.36
C LEU A 362 -1.43 -6.41 6.15
N THR A 363 -1.66 -5.14 5.82
CA THR A 363 -1.11 -4.03 6.63
C THR A 363 -1.67 -4.05 8.05
N ALA A 364 -2.98 -4.23 8.19
CA ALA A 364 -3.66 -4.33 9.47
C ALA A 364 -3.14 -5.50 10.32
N LEU A 365 -2.90 -6.66 9.71
CA LEU A 365 -2.34 -7.83 10.38
C LEU A 365 -0.87 -7.61 10.77
N ALA A 366 -0.07 -6.97 9.91
CA ALA A 366 1.29 -6.60 10.27
C ALA A 366 1.31 -5.67 11.50
N ASN A 367 0.39 -4.71 11.58
CA ASN A 367 0.27 -3.83 12.75
C ASN A 367 -0.26 -4.59 13.98
N LEU A 368 -1.21 -5.52 13.85
CA LEU A 368 -1.64 -6.39 14.94
C LEU A 368 -0.43 -7.09 15.58
N LEU A 369 0.43 -7.69 14.75
CA LEU A 369 1.59 -8.47 15.21
C LEU A 369 2.75 -7.60 15.74
N ASN A 370 2.73 -6.29 15.49
CA ASN A 370 3.77 -5.36 15.93
C ASN A 370 3.38 -4.50 17.13
N ASP A 371 2.10 -4.14 17.23
CA ASP A 371 1.62 -3.09 18.13
C ASP A 371 0.75 -3.63 19.27
N TYR A 372 0.40 -4.92 19.26
CA TYR A 372 -0.52 -5.53 20.23
C TYR A 372 0.07 -6.79 20.86
N ASN A 373 -0.14 -6.96 22.16
CA ASN A 373 0.08 -8.24 22.80
C ASN A 373 -1.19 -9.11 22.68
N GLN A 374 -1.17 -10.07 21.77
CA GLN A 374 -2.29 -10.96 21.51
C GLN A 374 -1.80 -12.34 21.04
N LYS A 375 -2.68 -13.33 21.09
CA LYS A 375 -2.37 -14.74 20.74
C LYS A 375 -3.36 -15.35 19.74
N VAL A 376 -4.20 -14.53 19.11
CA VAL A 376 -5.24 -15.00 18.18
C VAL A 376 -4.62 -15.41 16.86
N LEU A 377 -3.74 -14.57 16.31
CA LEU A 377 -2.94 -14.88 15.11
C LEU A 377 -1.45 -14.64 15.38
N GLY A 378 -0.59 -15.30 14.62
CA GLY A 378 0.86 -15.16 14.69
C GLY A 378 1.52 -14.93 13.33
N LYS A 379 2.86 -14.96 13.33
CA LYS A 379 3.70 -14.81 12.12
C LYS A 379 3.31 -15.78 11.00
N ARG A 380 2.90 -17.01 11.37
CA ARG A 380 2.47 -18.03 10.41
C ARG A 380 1.22 -17.63 9.64
N ASP A 381 0.27 -16.95 10.28
CA ASP A 381 -0.97 -16.51 9.64
C ASP A 381 -0.71 -15.36 8.66
N PHE A 382 0.13 -14.39 9.06
CA PHE A 382 0.61 -13.35 8.15
C PHE A 382 1.31 -13.94 6.93
N TRP A 383 2.21 -14.89 7.15
CA TRP A 383 2.93 -15.59 6.10
C TRP A 383 1.99 -16.33 5.14
N ASN A 384 1.03 -17.08 5.68
CA ASN A 384 0.05 -17.82 4.88
C ASN A 384 -0.82 -16.88 4.03
N LEU A 385 -1.27 -15.75 4.59
CA LEU A 385 -2.04 -14.75 3.85
C LEU A 385 -1.20 -14.10 2.74
N LEU A 386 0.06 -13.73 3.04
CA LEU A 386 0.97 -13.14 2.05
C LEU A 386 1.27 -14.14 0.92
N LEU A 387 1.47 -15.42 1.24
CA LEU A 387 1.65 -16.48 0.24
C LEU A 387 0.41 -16.69 -0.62
N ALA A 388 -0.79 -16.75 -0.02
CA ALA A 388 -2.04 -16.86 -0.77
C ALA A 388 -2.19 -15.69 -1.73
N TYR A 389 -1.90 -14.47 -1.28
CA TYR A 389 -1.93 -13.27 -2.12
C TYR A 389 -0.86 -13.29 -3.22
N SER A 390 0.37 -13.74 -2.92
CA SER A 390 1.43 -13.87 -3.92
C SER A 390 1.04 -14.85 -5.03
N ARG A 391 0.49 -15.99 -4.63
CA ARG A 391 0.09 -17.10 -5.52
C ARG A 391 -1.18 -16.80 -6.30
N SER A 392 -2.01 -15.85 -5.84
CA SER A 392 -3.20 -15.46 -6.57
C SER A 392 -2.90 -14.51 -7.74
N GLN A 393 -1.71 -13.92 -7.79
CA GLN A 393 -1.31 -12.96 -8.82
C GLN A 393 -0.79 -13.65 -10.08
N GLU A 394 -1.63 -14.49 -10.66
CA GLU A 394 -1.33 -15.24 -11.87
C GLU A 394 -2.60 -15.49 -12.70
N ARG A 395 -2.40 -15.87 -13.95
CA ARG A 395 -3.46 -16.26 -14.87
C ARG A 395 -2.99 -17.42 -15.75
N ILE A 396 -3.90 -18.33 -16.05
CA ILE A 396 -3.71 -19.36 -17.09
C ILE A 396 -4.20 -18.78 -18.43
N ARG A 397 -3.33 -18.78 -19.43
CA ARG A 397 -3.65 -18.36 -20.80
C ARG A 397 -4.38 -19.44 -21.57
N GLU A 398 -4.92 -19.07 -22.73
CA GLU A 398 -5.57 -20.00 -23.67
C GLU A 398 -4.62 -21.12 -24.14
N ASP A 399 -3.32 -20.85 -24.21
CA ASP A 399 -2.28 -21.84 -24.54
C ASP A 399 -1.84 -22.71 -23.34
N GLY A 400 -2.51 -22.59 -22.20
CA GLY A 400 -2.24 -23.35 -20.97
C GLY A 400 -1.08 -22.81 -20.12
N ARG A 401 -0.34 -21.79 -20.57
CA ARG A 401 0.76 -21.22 -19.78
C ARG A 401 0.24 -20.40 -18.61
N ARG A 402 0.86 -20.61 -17.44
CA ARG A 402 0.68 -19.78 -16.25
C ARG A 402 1.60 -18.57 -16.34
N VAL A 403 1.05 -17.37 -16.20
CA VAL A 403 1.81 -16.12 -16.22
C VAL A 403 1.47 -15.25 -15.01
N PRO A 404 2.41 -14.43 -14.51
CA PRO A 404 2.09 -13.39 -13.55
C PRO A 404 0.98 -12.47 -14.07
N TRP A 405 0.01 -12.17 -13.22
CA TRP A 405 -1.15 -11.34 -13.58
C TRP A 405 -1.70 -10.64 -12.33
N ILE A 406 -2.15 -9.40 -12.47
CA ILE A 406 -2.90 -8.69 -11.44
C ILE A 406 -4.05 -7.98 -12.13
N ASP A 407 -5.25 -8.16 -11.58
CA ASP A 407 -6.50 -7.62 -12.07
C ASP A 407 -7.38 -7.10 -10.91
N GLU A 408 -8.62 -6.73 -11.22
CA GLU A 408 -9.52 -6.07 -10.28
C GLU A 408 -9.94 -6.97 -9.11
N ASN A 409 -10.59 -8.10 -9.38
CA ASN A 409 -11.08 -9.04 -8.38
C ASN A 409 -11.03 -10.48 -8.88
N LEU A 410 -11.11 -11.44 -7.96
CA LEU A 410 -10.98 -12.83 -8.29
C LEU A 410 -11.91 -13.73 -7.48
N ASN A 411 -12.26 -14.86 -8.11
CA ASN A 411 -12.94 -15.95 -7.45
C ASN A 411 -11.99 -16.53 -6.38
N PRO A 412 -12.37 -16.46 -5.10
CA PRO A 412 -11.51 -16.81 -3.98
C PRO A 412 -11.15 -18.31 -3.94
N TYR A 413 -11.86 -19.17 -4.70
CA TYR A 413 -11.64 -20.62 -4.73
C TYR A 413 -10.90 -21.09 -5.99
N THR A 414 -11.12 -20.45 -7.14
CA THR A 414 -10.56 -20.90 -8.42
C THR A 414 -9.39 -20.04 -8.92
N GLY A 415 -9.25 -18.81 -8.40
CA GLY A 415 -8.26 -17.85 -8.88
C GLY A 415 -8.62 -17.16 -10.19
N ASP A 416 -9.81 -17.41 -10.74
CA ASP A 416 -10.27 -16.74 -11.95
C ASP A 416 -10.59 -15.26 -11.69
N TRP A 417 -10.14 -14.37 -12.57
CA TRP A 417 -10.32 -12.93 -12.43
C TRP A 417 -11.74 -12.53 -12.91
N ILE A 418 -12.68 -12.41 -11.96
CA ILE A 418 -14.12 -12.28 -12.23
C ILE A 418 -14.41 -11.05 -13.10
N SER A 419 -13.91 -9.87 -12.73
CA SER A 419 -14.11 -8.63 -13.50
C SER A 419 -13.63 -8.79 -14.93
N ARG A 420 -12.46 -9.41 -15.12
CA ARG A 420 -11.88 -9.66 -16.44
C ARG A 420 -12.79 -10.56 -17.28
N THR A 421 -13.18 -11.71 -16.74
CA THR A 421 -14.07 -12.68 -17.41
C THR A 421 -15.43 -12.05 -17.75
N ARG A 422 -15.97 -11.25 -16.83
CA ARG A 422 -17.23 -10.52 -17.02
C ARG A 422 -17.12 -9.48 -18.13
N LEU A 423 -16.04 -8.70 -18.15
CA LEU A 423 -15.80 -7.64 -19.13
C LEU A 423 -15.53 -8.19 -20.52
N SER A 424 -14.80 -9.31 -20.64
CA SER A 424 -14.47 -9.90 -21.94
C SER A 424 -15.68 -10.48 -22.68
N THR A 425 -16.82 -10.60 -22.01
CA THR A 425 -18.06 -11.17 -22.57
C THR A 425 -19.24 -10.18 -22.54
N MET A 426 -19.01 -8.92 -22.14
CA MET A 426 -20.09 -7.99 -21.79
C MET A 426 -20.86 -7.41 -22.98
N GLU A 427 -20.18 -7.04 -24.06
CA GLU A 427 -20.80 -6.43 -25.25
C GLU A 427 -20.76 -7.41 -26.42
N ASN A 428 -21.86 -8.15 -26.63
CA ASN A 428 -21.99 -9.17 -27.68
C ASN A 428 -20.85 -10.22 -27.65
N GLY A 429 -20.45 -10.64 -26.45
CA GLY A 429 -19.34 -11.59 -26.29
C GLY A 429 -17.95 -10.96 -26.46
N SER A 430 -17.83 -9.64 -26.34
CA SER A 430 -16.57 -8.90 -26.42
C SER A 430 -16.44 -7.85 -25.31
N TRP A 431 -15.27 -7.21 -25.27
CA TRP A 431 -14.91 -6.15 -24.33
C TRP A 431 -15.75 -4.89 -24.54
N SER A 432 -16.23 -4.31 -23.44
CA SER A 432 -16.97 -3.06 -23.49
C SER A 432 -16.05 -1.85 -23.63
N ALA A 433 -16.17 -1.12 -24.74
CA ALA A 433 -15.42 0.13 -24.95
C ALA A 433 -15.81 1.20 -23.92
N LYS A 434 -17.09 1.24 -23.51
CA LYS A 434 -17.60 2.18 -22.49
C LYS A 434 -17.05 1.90 -21.09
N LYS A 435 -16.62 0.67 -20.83
CA LYS A 435 -16.08 0.19 -19.56
C LYS A 435 -14.55 0.02 -19.60
N GLY A 436 -13.83 0.84 -20.37
CA GLY A 436 -12.36 0.87 -20.40
C GLY A 436 -11.71 0.01 -21.49
N GLY A 437 -12.50 -0.75 -22.27
CA GLY A 437 -12.01 -1.50 -23.42
C GLY A 437 -11.30 -2.81 -23.05
N ARG A 438 -10.45 -3.27 -23.98
CA ARG A 438 -9.80 -4.58 -23.91
C ARG A 438 -8.84 -4.66 -22.73
N GLU A 439 -9.02 -5.68 -21.88
CA GLU A 439 -8.14 -5.94 -20.74
C GLU A 439 -8.03 -4.71 -19.81
N ARG A 440 -9.16 -4.04 -19.51
CA ARG A 440 -9.20 -2.85 -18.64
C ARG A 440 -8.37 -3.03 -17.37
N GLY A 441 -8.61 -4.13 -16.66
CA GLY A 441 -7.97 -4.43 -15.38
C GLY A 441 -6.59 -5.10 -15.51
N LYS A 442 -6.03 -5.26 -16.70
CA LYS A 442 -4.65 -5.76 -16.81
C LYS A 442 -3.67 -4.79 -16.16
N ASP A 443 -2.74 -5.37 -15.38
CA ASP A 443 -1.71 -4.65 -14.63
C ASP A 443 -2.32 -3.71 -13.55
N TYR A 444 -3.54 -3.96 -13.08
CA TYR A 444 -4.31 -3.03 -12.23
C TYR A 444 -3.57 -2.56 -10.97
N ASN A 445 -3.43 -1.24 -10.83
CA ASN A 445 -2.74 -0.62 -9.70
C ASN A 445 -3.74 -0.12 -8.66
N HIS A 446 -4.33 -1.06 -7.94
CA HIS A 446 -5.35 -0.80 -6.91
C HIS A 446 -5.04 -1.52 -5.59
N SER A 447 -3.76 -1.84 -5.36
CA SER A 447 -3.29 -2.64 -4.23
C SER A 447 -1.78 -2.44 -4.00
N ALA A 448 -1.23 -2.95 -2.91
CA ALA A 448 0.20 -2.96 -2.62
C ALA A 448 0.66 -4.41 -2.34
N PHE A 449 1.92 -4.73 -2.63
CA PHE A 449 2.50 -6.05 -2.34
C PHE A 449 3.94 -5.93 -1.87
N CYS A 450 4.76 -5.15 -2.57
CA CYS A 450 6.15 -4.94 -2.22
C CYS A 450 6.26 -4.28 -0.83
N ASP A 451 5.34 -3.40 -0.46
CA ASP A 451 5.28 -2.84 0.90
C ASP A 451 5.10 -3.92 1.98
N HIS A 452 4.32 -4.97 1.73
CA HIS A 452 4.15 -6.07 2.70
C HIS A 452 5.39 -6.94 2.83
N VAL A 453 6.13 -7.15 1.74
CA VAL A 453 7.44 -7.82 1.79
C VAL A 453 8.41 -6.97 2.61
N ILE A 454 8.53 -5.68 2.30
CA ILE A 454 9.51 -4.78 2.91
C ILE A 454 9.17 -4.48 4.39
N SER A 455 7.94 -4.07 4.67
CA SER A 455 7.54 -3.54 5.98
C SER A 455 6.86 -4.54 6.92
N GLY A 456 6.43 -5.68 6.38
CA GLY A 456 5.83 -6.79 7.12
C GLY A 456 6.77 -7.98 7.22
N LEU A 457 7.00 -8.68 6.11
CA LEU A 457 7.76 -9.94 6.08
C LEU A 457 9.20 -9.75 6.56
N ILE A 458 9.93 -8.82 5.95
CA ILE A 458 11.28 -8.39 6.36
C ILE A 458 11.20 -7.46 7.56
N GLY A 459 10.13 -6.66 7.61
CA GLY A 459 9.72 -5.98 8.83
C GLY A 459 10.40 -4.64 9.07
N ILE A 460 10.85 -3.93 8.04
CA ILE A 460 11.31 -2.53 8.18
C ILE A 460 10.12 -1.68 8.64
N ARG A 461 10.19 -1.06 9.82
CA ARG A 461 9.10 -0.26 10.39
C ARG A 461 9.47 1.23 10.36
N PRO A 462 9.01 2.00 9.34
CA PRO A 462 9.39 3.39 9.21
C PRO A 462 8.86 4.27 10.33
N SER A 463 9.67 5.24 10.76
CA SER A 463 9.32 6.25 11.76
C SER A 463 9.79 7.63 11.30
N HIS A 464 9.24 8.70 11.88
CA HIS A 464 9.73 10.07 11.62
C HIS A 464 10.98 10.42 12.44
N THR A 465 11.46 9.50 13.27
CA THR A 465 12.63 9.69 14.14
C THR A 465 13.85 9.01 13.53
N ASN A 466 15.03 9.25 14.11
CA ASN A 466 16.24 8.50 13.72
C ASN A 466 16.30 7.10 14.35
N GLU A 467 15.23 6.62 14.97
CA GLU A 467 15.09 5.22 15.37
C GLU A 467 14.45 4.41 14.23
N LEU A 468 15.10 3.32 13.86
CA LEU A 468 14.61 2.31 12.95
C LEU A 468 14.37 1.02 13.74
N VAL A 469 13.16 0.48 13.61
CA VAL A 469 12.81 -0.86 14.08
C VAL A 469 12.75 -1.80 12.89
N ILE A 470 13.36 -2.97 13.02
CA ILE A 470 13.19 -4.08 12.09
C ILE A 470 12.64 -5.28 12.86
N ASN A 471 11.43 -5.72 12.52
CA ASN A 471 10.75 -6.84 13.18
C ASN A 471 10.19 -7.83 12.14
N PRO A 472 10.97 -8.84 11.74
CA PRO A 472 10.56 -9.79 10.72
C PRO A 472 9.32 -10.60 11.14
N LEU A 473 8.31 -10.63 10.28
CA LEU A 473 7.12 -11.47 10.42
C LEU A 473 7.25 -12.82 9.70
N LEU A 474 8.42 -13.14 9.15
CA LEU A 474 8.73 -14.49 8.70
C LEU A 474 8.71 -15.46 9.91
N PRO A 475 7.97 -16.58 9.85
CA PRO A 475 8.00 -17.58 10.91
C PRO A 475 9.40 -18.21 11.02
N GLU A 476 9.79 -18.58 12.23
CA GLU A 476 11.04 -19.31 12.47
C GLU A 476 11.11 -20.60 11.63
N ASP A 477 12.32 -20.99 11.27
CA ASP A 477 12.63 -22.18 10.46
C ASP A 477 11.93 -22.27 9.09
N THR A 478 11.44 -21.14 8.56
CA THR A 478 10.80 -21.11 7.24
C THR A 478 11.81 -21.02 6.10
N TRP A 479 12.81 -20.14 6.22
CA TRP A 479 13.85 -19.94 5.21
C TRP A 479 15.24 -20.00 5.83
N ASP A 480 16.19 -20.62 5.12
CA ASP A 480 17.59 -20.61 5.52
C ASP A 480 18.30 -19.28 5.17
N TYR A 481 17.74 -18.50 4.24
CA TYR A 481 18.27 -17.19 3.88
C TYR A 481 17.20 -16.24 3.32
N PHE A 482 17.46 -14.93 3.41
CA PHE A 482 16.87 -13.90 2.55
C PHE A 482 17.78 -12.67 2.53
N CYS A 483 17.62 -11.81 1.53
CA CYS A 483 18.23 -10.49 1.54
C CYS A 483 17.29 -9.48 0.89
N LEU A 484 17.04 -8.37 1.59
CA LEU A 484 16.44 -7.16 1.05
C LEU A 484 17.53 -6.09 1.04
N ASP A 485 17.88 -5.61 -0.13
CA ASP A 485 19.01 -4.73 -0.36
C ASP A 485 18.58 -3.43 -1.07
N ARG A 486 19.40 -2.39 -0.96
CA ARG A 486 19.18 -1.09 -1.62
C ARG A 486 17.89 -0.39 -1.20
N VAL A 487 17.46 -0.55 0.04
CA VAL A 487 16.25 0.12 0.54
C VAL A 487 16.59 1.59 0.84
N PRO A 488 16.00 2.57 0.14
CA PRO A 488 16.18 3.97 0.49
C PRO A 488 15.49 4.24 1.84
N TYR A 489 16.21 4.83 2.80
CA TYR A 489 15.65 5.21 4.09
C TYR A 489 16.43 6.38 4.68
N HIS A 490 15.77 7.52 4.93
CA HIS A 490 16.35 8.73 5.54
C HIS A 490 17.65 9.20 4.84
N GLY A 491 17.67 9.13 3.50
CA GLY A 491 18.84 9.50 2.69
C GLY A 491 19.99 8.47 2.72
N LYS A 492 19.78 7.32 3.36
CA LYS A 492 20.72 6.20 3.45
C LYS A 492 20.19 5.00 2.67
N MET A 493 21.04 3.99 2.53
CA MET A 493 20.72 2.72 1.88
C MET A 493 20.83 1.60 2.90
N LEU A 494 19.71 0.92 3.16
CA LEU A 494 19.67 -0.23 4.05
C LEU A 494 19.85 -1.54 3.29
N THR A 495 20.53 -2.47 3.94
CA THR A 495 20.51 -3.89 3.60
C THR A 495 20.06 -4.66 4.83
N VAL A 496 19.05 -5.51 4.69
CA VAL A 496 18.53 -6.39 5.75
C VAL A 496 18.62 -7.81 5.23
N LEU A 497 19.38 -8.67 5.90
CA LEU A 497 19.58 -10.04 5.45
C LEU A 497 19.52 -11.04 6.60
N TYR A 498 19.17 -12.27 6.26
CA TYR A 498 19.32 -13.44 7.11
C TYR A 498 20.08 -14.50 6.34
N ASP A 499 21.09 -15.10 6.97
CA ASP A 499 21.82 -16.24 6.43
C ASP A 499 22.15 -17.22 7.55
N LYS A 500 21.41 -18.32 7.62
CA LYS A 500 21.53 -19.34 8.66
C LYS A 500 22.94 -19.95 8.73
N THR A 501 23.66 -19.98 7.61
CA THR A 501 24.99 -20.64 7.52
C THR A 501 26.14 -19.65 7.34
N GLY A 502 25.84 -18.40 6.99
CA GLY A 502 26.80 -17.38 6.58
C GLY A 502 27.41 -17.58 5.18
N LYS A 503 27.02 -18.65 4.46
CA LYS A 503 27.61 -19.03 3.18
C LYS A 503 26.91 -18.40 1.96
N LYS A 504 25.62 -18.06 2.05
CA LYS A 504 24.83 -17.54 0.93
C LYS A 504 25.32 -16.15 0.52
N TYR A 505 25.58 -15.28 1.51
CA TYR A 505 25.98 -13.89 1.26
C TYR A 505 27.41 -13.57 1.67
N GLY A 506 28.08 -14.45 2.41
CA GLY A 506 29.45 -14.20 2.88
C GLY A 506 29.55 -13.02 3.87
N LYS A 507 28.44 -12.65 4.52
CA LYS A 507 28.37 -11.55 5.50
C LYS A 507 28.28 -12.05 6.95
N GLY A 508 28.53 -13.34 7.18
CA GLY A 508 28.46 -13.98 8.49
C GLY A 508 27.08 -14.58 8.79
N ILE A 509 27.01 -15.39 9.85
CA ILE A 509 25.81 -16.13 10.25
C ILE A 509 24.76 -15.18 10.86
N GLY A 510 23.48 -15.47 10.64
CA GLY A 510 22.35 -14.91 11.36
C GLY A 510 21.66 -13.75 10.64
N PHE A 511 20.88 -13.00 11.40
CA PHE A 511 20.13 -11.83 10.96
C PHE A 511 21.00 -10.57 11.10
N ARG A 512 21.12 -9.77 10.04
CA ARG A 512 22.05 -8.64 9.95
C ARG A 512 21.44 -7.44 9.24
N VAL A 513 21.83 -6.26 9.71
CA VAL A 513 21.35 -4.97 9.20
C VAL A 513 22.54 -4.07 8.93
N PHE A 514 22.60 -3.55 7.70
CA PHE A 514 23.63 -2.63 7.24
C PHE A 514 23.02 -1.29 6.87
N VAL A 515 23.74 -0.22 7.15
CA VAL A 515 23.42 1.15 6.74
C VAL A 515 24.60 1.68 5.95
N ASN A 516 24.39 2.01 4.67
CA ASN A 516 25.44 2.40 3.73
C ASN A 516 26.60 1.38 3.68
N GLY A 517 26.27 0.08 3.73
CA GLY A 517 27.25 -1.01 3.71
C GLY A 517 27.95 -1.30 5.04
N ILE A 518 27.71 -0.49 6.08
CA ILE A 518 28.29 -0.69 7.42
C ILE A 518 27.30 -1.45 8.30
N GLU A 519 27.71 -2.57 8.90
CA GLU A 519 26.86 -3.32 9.84
C GLU A 519 26.51 -2.45 11.06
N LYS A 520 25.22 -2.37 11.39
CA LYS A 520 24.70 -1.61 12.54
C LYS A 520 24.03 -2.49 13.59
N ALA A 521 23.53 -3.65 13.21
CA ALA A 521 22.93 -4.60 14.12
C ALA A 521 23.04 -6.02 13.58
N SER A 522 23.15 -7.00 14.48
CA SER A 522 23.09 -8.42 14.15
C SER A 522 22.50 -9.26 15.28
N ALA A 523 22.02 -10.44 14.94
CA ALA A 523 21.43 -11.43 15.84
C ALA A 523 21.60 -12.85 15.28
N ALA A 524 21.65 -13.86 16.16
CA ALA A 524 21.76 -15.25 15.72
C ALA A 524 20.50 -15.75 14.98
N HIS A 525 19.31 -15.29 15.42
CA HIS A 525 18.01 -15.67 14.88
C HIS A 525 17.20 -14.43 14.48
N LEU A 526 16.12 -14.65 13.74
CA LEU A 526 15.18 -13.58 13.38
C LEU A 526 14.49 -13.05 14.62
N GLN A 527 14.79 -11.80 14.96
CA GLN A 527 14.19 -11.12 16.12
C GLN A 527 14.01 -9.64 15.83
N ARG A 528 13.24 -8.97 16.70
CA ARG A 528 13.11 -7.52 16.66
C ARG A 528 14.47 -6.87 16.95
N LEU A 529 14.91 -5.99 16.07
CA LEU A 529 16.09 -5.15 16.24
C LEU A 529 15.65 -3.68 16.24
N THR A 530 16.29 -2.89 17.09
CA THR A 530 16.16 -1.43 17.11
C THR A 530 17.55 -0.85 16.92
N LEU A 531 17.68 0.11 16.00
CA LEU A 531 18.94 0.79 15.71
C LEU A 531 18.70 2.26 15.42
N SER A 532 19.69 3.10 15.71
CA SER A 532 19.72 4.45 15.19
C SER A 532 20.33 4.49 13.80
N ILE A 533 19.71 5.29 12.94
CA ILE A 533 20.07 5.44 11.53
C ILE A 533 20.83 6.70 11.28
#